data_AF-A0AAV2YSG5-F1
#
_entry.id   AF-A0AAV2YSG5-F1
#
_cell.length_a   1.000
_cell.length_b   1.000
_cell.length_c   1.000
_cell.angle_alpha   90.00
_cell.angle_beta   90.00
_cell.angle_gamma   90.00
#
_symmetry.space_group_name_H-M   'P 1'
#
loop_
_entity.id
_entity.type
_entity.pdbx_description
1 polymer ?
#
loop_
_entity_poly.entity_id
_entity_poly.type
_entity_poly.pdbx_seq_one_letter_code
_entity_poly.pdbx_strand_id
1 'polypeptide(L)'
;MQVPVSPAQSTTWSELATMKARSALAFSHRSTVIIWNLIAVFYAINAAFLLILATLYLNFSDTSGALNFLTVVFLYSESAKFLEANYKLIGVAYVLLAAPFCYGFVKTLRWLMRNRLLTVVVPTAQLNIQATPPTRNMNINELIQSFSLQGRNSDALLLMIEAIEICLQTWQAYRTSEYIGSLSFNQLYGVMIFINCWSTSIIHYIWEHKRQCPLMARFFSVLADLFLDFVWGVVMQGMLLWPYWSVFLDQSKIGDMLQIPETPDRELRQILVLSEMNFLVNTFPFFTELGLHGSKTELTPVLESFSPYLLGNLAFTDCPALGMPSTLLEFDGVQTIAIRRSTLIEWTTDVAINETTFPALQSVQMIDSIVQCVPTGIMQHRFPSSFEWLRLKSTDVNAFIHGVQDAWWSTHYFHCIDCGLTAPPQALEYICDMMDLNIPDNALTTLPASLVGNKSSLRYITLAGNSMMSSMDAEVWTLVSQLFLLDIQGTNISTIPADAVSSASPDVAIWAFGTPLCATVSDNARPRQVICERQLKSA
;
A
#
# COMPACT_ATOMS: atom_id res chain seq x y z
N MET A 1 -2.84 46.76 73.22
CA MET A 1 -3.44 45.43 73.51
C MET A 1 -2.42 44.37 73.14
N GLN A 2 -1.95 43.62 74.13
CA GLN A 2 -1.09 42.46 73.91
C GLN A 2 -1.91 41.36 73.24
N VAL A 3 -1.42 40.81 72.13
CA VAL A 3 -1.92 39.56 71.54
C VAL A 3 -0.94 38.45 71.93
N PRO A 4 -1.39 37.35 72.54
CA PRO A 4 -0.51 36.32 73.09
C PRO A 4 0.00 35.37 72.00
N VAL A 5 1.25 34.95 72.16
CA VAL A 5 1.89 33.86 71.41
C VAL A 5 1.24 32.54 71.85
N SER A 6 0.61 31.79 70.93
CA SER A 6 0.20 30.40 71.19
C SER A 6 1.37 29.43 70.97
N PRO A 7 1.48 28.34 71.74
CA PRO A 7 2.61 27.42 71.64
C PRO A 7 2.51 26.55 70.39
N ALA A 8 3.66 26.28 69.78
CA ALA A 8 3.82 25.30 68.71
C ALA A 8 3.24 23.93 69.15
N GLN A 9 2.24 23.44 68.44
CA GLN A 9 1.78 22.05 68.58
C GLN A 9 2.93 21.13 68.16
N SER A 10 3.44 20.37 69.13
CA SER A 10 4.39 19.29 68.91
C SER A 10 3.73 18.20 68.09
N THR A 11 4.00 18.15 66.79
CA THR A 11 3.71 16.99 65.96
C THR A 11 4.51 15.81 66.49
N THR A 12 3.81 14.74 66.88
CA THR A 12 4.47 13.56 67.45
C THR A 12 5.30 12.86 66.37
N TRP A 13 6.46 12.30 66.73
CA TRP A 13 7.32 11.57 65.79
C TRP A 13 6.59 10.42 65.07
N SER A 14 5.52 9.88 65.66
CA SER A 14 4.63 8.88 65.05
C SER A 14 3.74 9.46 63.94
N GLU A 15 3.26 10.69 64.06
CA GLU A 15 2.48 11.39 63.01
C GLU A 15 3.39 11.83 61.86
N LEU A 16 4.60 12.28 62.16
CA LEU A 16 5.63 12.59 61.16
C LEU A 16 6.13 11.34 60.43
N ALA A 17 6.23 10.19 61.11
CA ALA A 17 6.59 8.90 60.51
C ALA A 17 5.44 8.31 59.66
N THR A 18 4.19 8.47 60.08
CA THR A 18 3.01 8.02 59.30
C THR A 18 2.70 8.95 58.13
N MET A 19 2.97 10.26 58.23
CA MET A 19 2.97 11.19 57.08
C MET A 19 4.12 10.90 56.11
N LYS A 20 5.33 10.58 56.60
CA LYS A 20 6.46 10.13 55.76
C LYS A 20 6.21 8.76 55.11
N ALA A 21 5.48 7.86 55.78
CA ALA A 21 5.10 6.56 55.22
C ALA A 21 3.98 6.68 54.19
N ARG A 22 3.07 7.66 54.34
CA ARG A 22 2.07 8.00 53.32
C ARG A 22 2.65 8.74 52.12
N SER A 23 3.83 9.34 52.25
CA SER A 23 4.44 10.12 51.19
C SER A 23 5.32 9.27 50.27
N ALA A 24 5.96 8.17 50.67
CA ALA A 24 6.79 7.39 49.75
C ALA A 24 5.95 6.45 48.85
N LEU A 25 5.78 6.78 47.56
CA LEU A 25 5.25 5.83 46.59
C LEU A 25 6.34 4.80 46.27
N ALA A 26 6.27 3.62 46.90
CA ALA A 26 7.15 2.50 46.60
C ALA A 26 6.53 1.64 45.51
N PHE A 27 7.24 1.43 44.40
CA PHE A 27 6.86 0.38 43.48
C PHE A 27 7.18 -0.96 44.12
N SER A 28 6.21 -1.88 44.11
CA SER A 28 6.50 -3.25 44.48
C SER A 28 7.57 -3.81 43.54
N HIS A 29 8.39 -4.74 44.03
CA HIS A 29 9.39 -5.43 43.20
C HIS A 29 8.77 -5.99 41.91
N ARG A 30 7.57 -6.60 42.02
CA ARG A 30 6.82 -7.10 40.85
C ARG A 30 6.49 -5.98 39.86
N SER A 31 5.99 -4.85 40.34
CA SER A 31 5.65 -3.69 39.50
C SER A 31 6.87 -3.13 38.77
N THR A 32 8.00 -3.00 39.47
CA THR A 32 9.27 -2.55 38.87
C THR A 32 9.73 -3.50 37.78
N VAL A 33 9.72 -4.81 38.04
CA VAL A 33 10.10 -5.83 37.05
C VAL A 33 9.19 -5.78 35.84
N ILE A 34 7.86 -5.64 36.03
CA ILE A 34 6.90 -5.55 34.92
C ILE A 34 7.21 -4.33 34.04
N ILE A 35 7.37 -3.14 34.64
CA ILE A 35 7.63 -1.90 33.89
C ILE A 35 8.93 -2.01 33.08
N TRP A 36 10.01 -2.52 33.68
CA TRP A 36 11.28 -2.67 32.97
C TRP A 36 11.24 -3.71 31.86
N ASN A 37 10.48 -4.79 32.02
CA ASN A 37 10.24 -5.74 30.93
C ASN A 37 9.45 -5.09 29.80
N LEU A 38 8.41 -4.30 30.11
CA LEU A 38 7.65 -3.57 29.08
C LEU A 38 8.54 -2.60 28.29
N ILE A 39 9.37 -1.81 28.98
CA ILE A 39 10.35 -0.92 28.33
C ILE A 39 11.31 -1.71 27.44
N ALA A 40 11.83 -2.85 27.91
CA ALA A 40 12.70 -3.70 27.11
C ALA A 40 12.01 -4.23 25.86
N VAL A 41 10.74 -4.64 25.97
CA VAL A 41 9.93 -5.11 24.85
C VAL A 41 9.72 -3.99 23.83
N PHE A 42 9.38 -2.77 24.27
CA PHE A 42 9.23 -1.63 23.35
C PHE A 42 10.54 -1.32 22.61
N TYR A 43 11.69 -1.32 23.30
CA TYR A 43 12.99 -1.15 22.64
C TYR A 43 13.27 -2.26 21.62
N ALA A 44 12.99 -3.52 21.98
CA ALA A 44 13.24 -4.65 21.10
C ALA A 44 12.37 -4.59 19.83
N ILE A 45 11.08 -4.31 19.96
CA ILE A 45 10.17 -4.25 18.81
C ILE A 45 10.52 -3.07 17.90
N ASN A 46 10.77 -1.88 18.44
CA ASN A 46 11.18 -0.72 17.63
C ASN A 46 12.50 -0.98 16.90
N ALA A 47 13.50 -1.54 17.59
CA ALA A 47 14.77 -1.90 16.97
C ALA A 47 14.58 -2.91 15.83
N ALA A 48 13.80 -3.97 16.07
CA ALA A 48 13.52 -4.98 15.06
C ALA A 48 12.80 -4.36 13.84
N PHE A 49 11.76 -3.55 14.08
CA PHE A 49 10.99 -2.91 13.01
C PHE A 49 11.87 -1.99 12.15
N LEU A 50 12.68 -1.12 12.76
CA LEU A 50 13.58 -0.22 12.04
C LEU A 50 14.68 -1.00 11.29
N LEU A 51 15.19 -2.10 11.84
CA LEU A 51 16.15 -2.96 11.14
C LEU A 51 15.54 -3.73 9.98
N ILE A 52 14.27 -4.14 10.07
CA ILE A 52 13.52 -4.72 8.95
C ILE A 52 13.39 -3.69 7.83
N LEU A 53 12.97 -2.46 8.16
CA LEU A 53 12.91 -1.37 7.17
C LEU A 53 14.29 -1.09 6.56
N ALA A 54 15.34 -0.97 7.37
CA ALA A 54 16.69 -0.79 6.87
C ALA A 54 17.10 -1.89 5.88
N THR A 55 16.79 -3.15 6.20
CA THR A 55 17.09 -4.30 5.34
C THR A 55 16.32 -4.24 4.03
N LEU A 56 15.03 -3.88 4.07
CA LEU A 56 14.20 -3.70 2.88
C LEU A 56 14.78 -2.62 1.94
N TYR A 57 15.16 -1.46 2.49
CA TYR A 57 15.75 -0.38 1.70
C TYR A 57 17.15 -0.73 1.19
N LEU A 58 18.01 -1.35 1.99
CA LEU A 58 19.37 -1.71 1.56
C LEU A 58 19.38 -2.81 0.48
N ASN A 59 18.36 -3.66 0.45
CA ASN A 59 18.17 -4.69 -0.57
C ASN A 59 17.25 -4.25 -1.72
N PHE A 60 16.93 -2.96 -1.83
CA PHE A 60 16.06 -2.44 -2.90
C PHE A 60 16.57 -2.74 -4.31
N SER A 61 17.88 -2.81 -4.54
CA SER A 61 18.43 -3.11 -5.87
C SER A 61 18.16 -4.54 -6.35
N ASP A 62 17.67 -5.42 -5.48
CA ASP A 62 17.26 -6.76 -5.87
C ASP A 62 15.93 -6.68 -6.62
N THR A 63 15.93 -7.12 -7.88
CA THR A 63 14.72 -7.14 -8.72
C THR A 63 13.60 -8.00 -8.11
N SER A 64 13.95 -8.95 -7.24
CA SER A 64 12.99 -9.78 -6.50
C SER A 64 12.58 -9.20 -5.15
N GLY A 65 13.18 -8.07 -4.73
CA GLY A 65 12.94 -7.42 -3.46
C GLY A 65 11.53 -6.83 -3.35
N ALA A 66 10.87 -7.10 -2.22
CA ALA A 66 9.53 -6.60 -1.89
C ALA A 66 9.35 -5.09 -2.10
N LEU A 67 10.37 -4.28 -1.78
CA LEU A 67 10.29 -2.82 -1.91
C LEU A 67 10.46 -2.35 -3.37
N ASN A 68 11.35 -2.99 -4.14
CA ASN A 68 11.45 -2.73 -5.58
C ASN A 68 10.14 -3.08 -6.27
N PHE A 69 9.54 -4.21 -5.87
CA PHE A 69 8.23 -4.62 -6.31
C PHE A 69 7.14 -3.58 -6.01
N LEU A 70 7.03 -3.09 -4.77
CA LEU A 70 6.08 -2.01 -4.45
C LEU A 70 6.32 -0.76 -5.29
N THR A 71 7.58 -0.45 -5.57
CA THR A 71 7.91 0.74 -6.36
C THR A 71 7.41 0.56 -7.78
N VAL A 72 7.72 -0.58 -8.41
CA VAL A 72 7.21 -0.89 -9.75
C VAL A 72 5.67 -0.87 -9.77
N VAL A 73 4.97 -1.37 -8.74
CA VAL A 73 3.50 -1.42 -8.77
C VAL A 73 2.82 -0.10 -8.42
N PHE A 74 3.37 0.68 -7.48
CA PHE A 74 2.70 1.84 -6.88
C PHE A 74 3.34 3.18 -7.27
N LEU A 75 4.62 3.19 -7.66
CA LEU A 75 5.40 4.39 -7.92
C LEU A 75 5.97 4.34 -9.36
N TYR A 76 5.33 5.02 -10.30
CA TYR A 76 5.80 5.13 -11.68
C TYR A 76 6.44 6.50 -12.00
N SER A 77 6.68 7.36 -11.00
CA SER A 77 6.95 8.79 -11.16
C SER A 77 8.32 9.27 -10.61
N GLU A 78 8.46 10.58 -10.42
CA GLU A 78 9.49 11.26 -9.61
C GLU A 78 9.74 10.64 -8.23
N SER A 79 8.72 10.08 -7.57
CA SER A 79 8.90 9.40 -6.27
C SER A 79 9.69 8.12 -6.42
N ALA A 80 9.49 7.36 -7.51
CA ALA A 80 10.30 6.19 -7.83
C ALA A 80 11.73 6.60 -8.18
N LYS A 81 11.91 7.65 -8.99
CA LYS A 81 13.24 8.19 -9.32
C LYS A 81 13.99 8.65 -8.07
N PHE A 82 13.30 9.34 -7.15
CA PHE A 82 13.85 9.75 -5.87
C PHE A 82 14.28 8.54 -5.05
N LEU A 83 13.41 7.53 -4.94
CA LEU A 83 13.70 6.33 -4.17
C LEU A 83 14.86 5.54 -4.78
N GLU A 84 14.89 5.35 -6.09
CA GLU A 84 15.96 4.68 -6.82
C GLU A 84 17.31 5.40 -6.64
N ALA A 85 17.31 6.74 -6.60
CA ALA A 85 18.51 7.51 -6.34
C ALA A 85 18.97 7.46 -4.87
N ASN A 86 18.06 7.25 -3.91
CA ASN A 86 18.32 7.49 -2.48
C ASN A 86 18.10 6.28 -1.54
N TYR A 87 17.68 5.11 -2.04
CA TYR A 87 17.32 3.96 -1.18
C TYR A 87 18.43 3.55 -0.19
N LYS A 88 19.71 3.60 -0.60
CA LYS A 88 20.84 3.29 0.29
C LYS A 88 20.95 4.27 1.45
N LEU A 89 20.78 5.56 1.17
CA LEU A 89 20.83 6.61 2.19
C LEU A 89 19.68 6.43 3.19
N ILE A 90 18.47 6.15 2.68
CA ILE A 90 17.29 5.87 3.51
C ILE A 90 17.52 4.63 4.38
N GLY A 91 18.05 3.54 3.81
CA GLY A 91 18.40 2.33 4.54
C GLY A 91 19.42 2.57 5.66
N VAL A 92 20.50 3.31 5.38
CA VAL A 92 21.49 3.70 6.40
C VAL A 92 20.86 4.57 7.49
N ALA A 93 19.97 5.50 7.13
CA ALA A 93 19.26 6.33 8.11
C ALA A 93 18.45 5.46 9.09
N TYR A 94 17.75 4.43 8.60
CA TYR A 94 17.02 3.50 9.47
C TYR A 94 17.94 2.68 10.38
N VAL A 95 19.14 2.28 9.93
CA VAL A 95 20.14 1.64 10.80
C VAL A 95 20.56 2.58 11.93
N LEU A 96 20.83 3.84 11.60
CA LEU A 96 21.22 4.86 12.59
C LEU A 96 20.09 5.12 13.60
N LEU A 97 18.84 5.16 13.14
CA LEU A 97 17.66 5.30 13.99
C LEU A 97 17.44 4.07 14.88
N ALA A 98 17.80 2.86 14.43
CA ALA A 98 17.67 1.64 15.24
C ALA A 98 18.71 1.55 16.37
N ALA A 99 19.89 2.15 16.21
CA ALA A 99 21.00 2.01 17.15
C ALA A 99 20.68 2.45 18.60
N PRO A 100 20.01 3.60 18.85
CA PRO A 100 19.56 3.98 20.19
C PRO A 100 18.63 2.95 20.84
N PHE A 101 17.71 2.35 20.09
CA PHE A 101 16.78 1.33 20.61
C PHE A 101 17.51 0.04 20.96
N CYS A 102 18.45 -0.41 20.11
CA CYS A 102 19.34 -1.54 20.41
C CYS A 102 20.15 -1.31 21.68
N TYR A 103 20.74 -0.13 21.83
CA TYR A 103 21.48 0.24 23.03
C TYR A 103 20.59 0.28 24.27
N GLY A 104 19.40 0.89 24.17
CA GLY A 104 18.38 0.94 25.22
C GLY A 104 17.94 -0.46 25.67
N PHE A 105 17.71 -1.37 24.73
CA PHE A 105 17.37 -2.76 25.00
C PHE A 105 18.47 -3.47 25.80
N VAL A 106 19.73 -3.43 25.31
CA VAL A 106 20.86 -4.08 25.98
C VAL A 106 21.11 -3.50 27.37
N LYS A 107 21.00 -2.16 27.52
CA LYS A 107 21.15 -1.48 28.81
C LYS A 107 20.07 -1.93 29.79
N THR A 108 18.82 -1.99 29.34
CA THR A 108 17.68 -2.41 30.16
C THR A 108 17.80 -3.87 30.56
N LEU A 109 18.20 -4.75 29.64
CA LEU A 109 18.41 -6.17 29.91
C LEU A 109 19.53 -6.39 30.94
N ARG A 110 20.65 -5.67 30.81
CA ARG A 110 21.75 -5.71 31.79
C ARG A 110 21.29 -5.26 33.17
N TRP A 111 20.45 -4.22 33.24
CA TRP A 111 19.88 -3.75 34.49
C TRP A 111 18.97 -4.82 35.11
N LEU A 112 18.07 -5.42 34.31
CA LEU A 112 17.15 -6.47 34.76
C LEU A 112 17.90 -7.69 35.31
N MET A 113 19.03 -8.06 34.68
CA MET A 113 19.88 -9.15 35.12
C MET A 113 20.61 -8.85 36.44
N ARG A 114 21.10 -7.61 36.63
CA ARG A 114 21.82 -7.21 37.85
C ARG A 114 20.91 -6.96 39.04
N ASN A 115 19.69 -6.48 38.82
CA ASN A 115 18.82 -5.92 39.85
C ASN A 115 17.58 -6.79 40.16
N ARG A 116 17.74 -8.12 40.12
CA ARG A 116 16.64 -9.09 40.31
C ARG A 116 15.92 -9.02 41.68
N LEU A 117 16.39 -8.24 42.65
CA LEU A 117 15.88 -8.23 44.03
C LEU A 117 15.61 -6.81 44.61
N LEU A 118 15.60 -5.75 43.80
CA LEU A 118 15.46 -4.38 44.32
C LEU A 118 14.01 -3.86 44.28
N THR A 119 13.55 -3.30 45.40
CA THR A 119 12.34 -2.47 45.49
C THR A 119 12.72 -1.01 45.25
N VAL A 120 12.02 -0.35 44.31
CA VAL A 120 12.26 1.07 44.02
C VAL A 120 11.40 1.91 44.96
N VAL A 121 12.07 2.56 45.91
CA VAL A 121 11.44 3.58 46.76
C VAL A 121 11.67 4.92 46.09
N VAL A 122 10.57 5.61 45.72
CA VAL A 122 10.66 6.96 45.18
C VAL A 122 10.45 7.95 46.33
N PRO A 123 11.49 8.69 46.75
CA PRO A 123 11.33 9.72 47.77
C PRO A 123 10.47 10.85 47.20
N THR A 124 9.35 11.16 47.86
CA THR A 124 8.48 12.29 47.50
C THR A 124 8.87 13.60 48.17
N ALA A 125 9.78 13.55 49.15
CA ALA A 125 10.39 14.76 49.64
C ALA A 125 11.22 15.35 48.49
N GLN A 126 10.91 16.60 48.11
CA GLN A 126 11.86 17.45 47.41
C GLN A 126 13.19 17.29 48.15
N LEU A 127 14.16 16.60 47.55
CA LEU A 127 15.54 16.85 47.87
C LEU A 127 15.72 18.30 47.50
N ASN A 128 15.59 19.15 48.53
CA ASN A 128 15.89 20.55 48.49
C ASN A 128 17.41 20.61 48.28
N ILE A 129 17.86 20.31 47.06
CA ILE A 129 19.18 20.63 46.60
C ILE A 129 19.17 22.14 46.65
N GLN A 130 19.64 22.70 47.77
CA GLN A 130 19.92 24.11 47.89
C GLN A 130 20.61 24.51 46.60
N ALA A 131 19.96 25.41 45.85
CA ALA A 131 20.46 25.88 44.58
C ALA A 131 21.87 26.43 44.81
N THR A 132 22.88 25.64 44.47
CA THR A 132 24.22 26.18 44.29
C THR A 132 24.10 27.19 43.15
N PRO A 133 24.47 28.46 43.36
CA PRO A 133 24.41 29.47 42.31
C PRO A 133 25.21 28.98 41.10
N PRO A 134 24.82 29.35 39.87
CA PRO A 134 25.46 28.83 38.67
C PRO A 134 26.95 29.15 38.73
N THR A 135 27.77 28.12 38.95
CA THR A 135 29.22 28.25 38.81
C THR A 135 29.48 28.44 37.32
N ARG A 136 30.35 29.41 36.99
CA ARG A 136 30.63 29.87 35.63
C ARG A 136 31.16 28.75 34.69
N ASN A 137 31.52 27.60 35.24
CA ASN A 137 31.99 26.41 34.55
C ASN A 137 31.16 25.19 34.99
N MET A 138 29.92 25.05 34.47
CA MET A 138 29.15 23.82 34.65
C MET A 138 29.84 22.68 33.91
N ASN A 139 30.12 21.58 34.62
CA ASN A 139 30.68 20.39 34.00
C ASN A 139 29.60 19.64 33.18
N ILE A 140 29.96 18.91 32.13
CA ILE A 140 29.00 18.20 31.25
C ILE A 140 28.08 17.27 32.05
N ASN A 141 28.62 16.61 33.08
CA ASN A 141 27.83 15.72 33.94
C ASN A 141 26.79 16.48 34.79
N GLU A 142 27.10 17.69 35.26
CA GLU A 142 26.17 18.53 36.02
C GLU A 142 25.07 19.07 35.11
N LEU A 143 25.43 19.44 33.87
CA LEU A 143 24.47 19.82 32.84
C LEU A 143 23.51 18.66 32.54
N ILE A 144 24.01 17.45 32.30
CA ILE A 144 23.18 16.25 32.06
C ILE A 144 22.27 15.96 33.26
N GLN A 145 22.78 16.07 34.49
CA GLN A 145 21.97 15.88 35.70
C GLN A 145 20.86 16.93 35.85
N SER A 146 21.10 18.17 35.40
CA SER A 146 20.08 19.23 35.44
C SER A 146 18.83 18.92 34.58
N PHE A 147 18.99 18.05 33.59
CA PHE A 147 17.92 17.56 32.70
C PHE A 147 17.40 16.16 33.06
N SER A 148 17.92 15.53 34.11
CA SER A 148 17.39 14.25 34.60
C SER A 148 15.95 14.40 35.13
N LEU A 149 15.21 13.31 35.34
CA LEU A 149 13.83 13.34 35.88
C LEU A 149 13.72 14.10 37.22
N GLN A 150 14.79 14.17 38.00
CA GLN A 150 14.86 14.91 39.27
C GLN A 150 15.51 16.30 39.12
N GLY A 151 15.99 16.63 37.93
CA GLY A 151 16.68 17.86 37.62
C GLY A 151 15.76 19.08 37.62
N ARG A 152 16.37 20.27 37.68
CA ARG A 152 15.67 21.56 37.71
C ARG A 152 15.02 21.91 36.37
N ASN A 153 15.60 21.46 35.26
CA ASN A 153 15.18 21.83 33.91
C ASN A 153 14.32 20.74 33.24
N SER A 154 13.90 19.71 33.99
CA SER A 154 13.19 18.55 33.43
C SER A 154 11.85 18.91 32.81
N ASP A 155 11.07 19.80 33.44
CA ASP A 155 9.73 20.17 32.94
C ASP A 155 9.83 21.03 31.68
N ALA A 156 10.85 21.89 31.60
CA ALA A 156 11.13 22.68 30.40
C ALA A 156 11.59 21.80 29.23
N LEU A 157 12.42 20.79 29.50
CA LEU A 157 12.84 19.81 28.50
C LEU A 157 11.66 18.98 28.02
N LEU A 158 10.84 18.45 28.93
CA LEU A 158 9.65 17.68 28.59
C LEU A 158 8.71 18.48 27.70
N LEU A 159 8.41 19.74 28.08
CA LEU A 159 7.58 20.63 27.26
C LEU A 159 8.16 20.88 25.86
N MET A 160 9.48 21.04 25.74
CA MET A 160 10.13 21.22 24.44
C MET A 160 10.03 19.97 23.57
N ILE A 161 10.23 18.78 24.15
CA ILE A 161 10.10 17.50 23.44
C ILE A 161 8.67 17.34 22.92
N GLU A 162 7.69 17.49 23.81
CA GLU A 162 6.26 17.42 23.49
C GLU A 162 5.85 18.40 22.39
N ALA A 163 6.35 19.64 22.43
CA ALA A 163 6.07 20.62 21.38
C ALA A 163 6.63 20.20 20.01
N ILE A 164 7.89 19.72 19.98
CA ILE A 164 8.52 19.24 18.73
C ILE A 164 7.78 18.01 18.22
N GLU A 165 7.46 17.07 19.10
CA GLU A 165 6.78 15.83 18.79
C GLU A 165 5.38 16.08 18.21
N ILE A 166 4.56 16.91 18.86
CA ILE A 166 3.24 17.30 18.36
C ILE A 166 3.36 17.96 16.98
N CYS A 167 4.34 18.84 16.77
CA CYS A 167 4.55 19.46 15.46
C CYS A 167 4.89 18.42 14.37
N LEU A 168 5.82 17.50 14.66
CA LEU A 168 6.23 16.46 13.71
C LEU A 168 5.11 15.45 13.43
N GLN A 169 4.40 14.99 14.46
CA GLN A 169 3.26 14.09 14.33
C GLN A 169 2.09 14.75 13.59
N THR A 170 1.83 16.04 13.84
CA THR A 170 0.82 16.82 13.09
C THR A 170 1.20 16.94 11.62
N TRP A 171 2.47 17.22 11.32
CA TRP A 171 2.97 17.25 9.95
C TRP A 171 2.82 15.89 9.27
N GLN A 172 3.20 14.81 9.96
CA GLN A 172 3.05 13.45 9.46
C GLN A 172 1.58 13.10 9.20
N ALA A 173 0.66 13.43 10.10
CA ALA A 173 -0.77 13.21 9.92
C ALA A 173 -1.33 14.00 8.73
N TYR A 174 -0.94 15.26 8.58
CA TYR A 174 -1.33 16.08 7.43
C TYR A 174 -0.86 15.47 6.12
N ARG A 175 0.42 15.10 6.03
CA ARG A 175 0.98 14.46 4.83
C ARG A 175 0.29 13.13 4.54
N THR A 176 0.09 12.31 5.57
CA THR A 176 -0.65 11.04 5.46
C THR A 176 -2.04 11.27 4.89
N SER A 177 -2.77 12.29 5.34
CA SER A 177 -4.12 12.61 4.85
C SER A 177 -4.17 13.06 3.38
N GLU A 178 -3.07 13.58 2.86
CA GLU A 178 -2.93 13.99 1.46
C GLU A 178 -2.75 12.78 0.52
N TYR A 179 -2.19 11.68 1.04
CA TYR A 179 -1.83 10.48 0.28
C TYR A 179 -2.75 9.28 0.54
N ILE A 180 -3.38 9.21 1.71
CA ILE A 180 -4.21 8.08 2.13
C ILE A 180 -5.67 8.51 2.20
N GLY A 181 -6.47 7.95 1.29
CA GLY A 181 -7.89 8.28 1.14
C GLY A 181 -8.82 7.69 2.21
N SER A 182 -8.33 6.81 3.08
CA SER A 182 -9.15 6.20 4.15
C SER A 182 -9.50 7.21 5.23
N LEU A 183 -10.80 7.47 5.42
CA LEU A 183 -11.29 8.38 6.45
C LEU A 183 -11.00 7.84 7.86
N SER A 184 -11.22 6.55 8.09
CA SER A 184 -10.98 5.93 9.40
C SER A 184 -9.50 5.98 9.80
N PHE A 185 -8.60 5.80 8.84
CA PHE A 185 -7.16 5.93 9.10
C PHE A 185 -6.79 7.37 9.45
N ASN A 186 -7.30 8.35 8.70
CA ASN A 186 -7.07 9.77 8.98
C ASN A 186 -7.67 10.21 10.32
N GLN A 187 -8.84 9.68 10.70
CA GLN A 187 -9.44 9.89 12.01
C GLN A 187 -8.57 9.32 13.14
N LEU A 188 -7.97 8.14 12.94
CA LEU A 188 -7.06 7.53 13.92
C LEU A 188 -5.83 8.40 14.17
N TYR A 189 -5.22 8.97 13.12
CA TYR A 189 -4.16 9.97 13.27
C TYR A 189 -4.62 11.19 14.09
N GLY A 190 -5.81 11.72 13.82
CA GLY A 190 -6.38 12.84 14.57
C GLY A 190 -6.61 12.51 16.05
N VAL A 191 -7.14 11.32 16.35
CA VAL A 191 -7.33 10.82 17.72
C VAL A 191 -5.98 10.67 18.43
N MET A 192 -4.96 10.16 17.75
CA MET A 192 -3.62 10.00 18.32
C MET A 192 -2.98 11.35 18.67
N ILE A 193 -3.10 12.36 17.81
CA ILE A 193 -2.65 13.74 18.12
C ILE A 193 -3.41 14.28 19.33
N PHE A 194 -4.73 14.09 19.38
CA PHE A 194 -5.54 14.53 20.50
C PHE A 194 -5.10 13.86 21.81
N ILE A 195 -4.90 12.54 21.81
CA ILE A 195 -4.41 11.82 22.99
C ILE A 195 -3.05 12.36 23.41
N ASN A 196 -2.14 12.60 22.47
CA ASN A 196 -0.81 13.09 22.80
C ASN A 196 -0.85 14.45 23.50
N CYS A 197 -1.58 15.41 22.92
CA CYS A 197 -1.78 16.75 23.49
C CYS A 197 -2.34 16.76 24.92
N TRP A 198 -3.19 15.78 25.28
CA TRP A 198 -3.85 15.74 26.58
C TRP A 198 -3.19 14.81 27.59
N SER A 199 -2.41 13.83 27.13
CA SER A 199 -1.83 12.78 27.97
C SER A 199 -0.99 13.36 29.11
N THR A 200 0.03 14.17 28.77
CA THR A 200 0.94 14.79 29.72
C THR A 200 0.21 15.74 30.67
N SER A 201 -0.73 16.54 30.17
CA SER A 201 -1.55 17.43 31.01
C SER A 201 -2.40 16.67 32.03
N ILE A 202 -3.06 15.58 31.61
CA ILE A 202 -3.87 14.73 32.50
C ILE A 202 -2.99 14.06 33.55
N ILE A 203 -1.81 13.56 33.17
CA ILE A 203 -0.85 12.93 34.07
C ILE A 203 -0.37 13.92 35.13
N HIS A 204 0.03 15.13 34.74
CA HIS A 204 0.44 16.18 35.68
C HIS A 204 -0.71 16.59 36.61
N TYR A 205 -1.93 16.74 36.09
CA TYR A 205 -3.09 17.02 36.95
C TYR A 205 -3.34 15.92 38.00
N ILE A 206 -3.25 14.65 37.62
CA ILE A 206 -3.49 13.54 38.56
C ILE A 206 -2.36 13.39 39.57
N TRP A 207 -1.11 13.42 39.11
CA TRP A 207 0.03 13.04 39.94
C TRP A 207 0.68 14.22 40.65
N GLU A 208 0.84 15.35 39.97
CA GLU A 208 1.40 16.56 40.57
C GLU A 208 0.35 17.32 41.37
N HIS A 209 -0.82 17.60 40.78
CA HIS A 209 -1.83 18.42 41.47
C HIS A 209 -2.64 17.64 42.51
N LYS A 210 -3.29 16.53 42.14
CA LYS A 210 -4.12 15.76 43.10
C LYS A 210 -3.31 14.95 44.11
N ARG A 211 -2.19 14.36 43.70
CA ARG A 211 -1.37 13.46 44.54
C ARG A 211 -0.10 14.11 45.09
N GLN A 212 0.22 15.36 44.72
CA GLN A 212 1.38 16.09 45.23
C GLN A 212 2.72 15.36 45.00
N CYS A 213 2.83 14.61 43.90
CA CYS A 213 3.96 13.76 43.54
C CYS A 213 4.51 14.10 42.13
N PRO A 214 5.27 15.21 41.97
CA PRO A 214 5.75 15.67 40.66
C PRO A 214 6.68 14.66 39.97
N LEU A 215 7.49 13.91 40.73
CA LEU A 215 8.38 12.90 40.16
C LEU A 215 7.62 11.74 39.50
N MET A 216 6.45 11.38 40.02
CA MET A 216 5.58 10.37 39.41
C MET A 216 4.89 10.92 38.17
N ALA A 217 4.49 12.20 38.17
CA ALA A 217 3.97 12.85 36.98
C ALA A 217 4.97 12.73 35.83
N ARG A 218 6.21 13.18 36.03
CA ARG A 218 7.28 13.09 35.03
C ARG A 218 7.55 11.66 34.56
N PHE A 219 7.59 10.70 35.49
CA PHE A 219 7.82 9.29 35.16
C PHE A 219 6.70 8.70 34.28
N PHE A 220 5.44 8.96 34.62
CA PHE A 220 4.32 8.48 33.83
C PHE A 220 4.17 9.22 32.51
N SER A 221 4.53 10.50 32.41
CA SER A 221 4.54 11.23 31.14
C SER A 221 5.53 10.58 30.17
N VAL A 222 6.76 10.28 30.61
CA VAL A 222 7.76 9.58 29.77
C VAL A 222 7.30 8.16 29.38
N LEU A 223 6.57 7.46 30.24
CA LEU A 223 6.01 6.15 29.89
C LEU A 223 4.86 6.24 28.89
N ALA A 224 4.01 7.26 29.00
CA ALA A 224 2.92 7.50 28.06
C ALA A 224 3.47 7.90 26.69
N ASP A 225 4.44 8.80 26.67
CA ASP A 225 5.21 9.21 25.50
C ASP A 225 5.83 8.00 24.77
N LEU A 226 6.60 7.17 25.48
CA LEU A 226 7.16 5.93 24.92
C LEU A 226 6.11 5.01 24.26
N PHE A 227 4.92 4.93 24.85
CA PHE A 227 3.84 4.13 24.30
C PHE A 227 3.23 4.76 23.05
N LEU A 228 2.99 6.07 23.07
CA LEU A 228 2.46 6.80 21.91
C LEU A 228 3.43 6.73 20.75
N ASP A 229 4.72 6.98 20.98
CA ASP A 229 5.79 6.84 19.99
C ASP A 229 5.83 5.44 19.38
N PHE A 230 5.65 4.39 20.19
CA PHE A 230 5.56 3.02 19.68
C PHE A 230 4.34 2.83 18.76
N VAL A 231 3.19 3.39 19.13
CA VAL A 231 1.99 3.32 18.28
C VAL A 231 2.22 4.06 16.96
N TRP A 232 2.80 5.26 16.99
CA TRP A 232 3.10 6.06 15.80
C TRP A 232 4.15 5.40 14.89
N GLY A 233 5.26 4.93 15.47
CA GLY A 233 6.41 4.42 14.74
C GLY A 233 6.23 3.00 14.21
N VAL A 234 5.46 2.16 14.89
CA VAL A 234 5.33 0.73 14.55
C VAL A 234 3.90 0.36 14.19
N VAL A 235 2.92 0.68 15.03
CA VAL A 235 1.54 0.22 14.82
C VAL A 235 0.93 0.88 13.59
N MET A 236 0.93 2.22 13.51
CA MET A 236 0.35 2.93 12.38
C MET A 236 1.02 2.58 11.04
N GLN A 237 2.33 2.39 11.05
CA GLN A 237 3.09 2.00 9.85
C GLN A 237 2.81 0.54 9.46
N GLY A 238 2.75 -0.37 10.44
CA GLY A 238 2.38 -1.76 10.21
C GLY A 238 0.97 -1.92 9.67
N MET A 239 0.03 -1.12 10.18
CA MET A 239 -1.35 -1.05 9.69
C MET A 239 -1.42 -0.71 8.19
N LEU A 240 -0.58 0.21 7.73
CA LEU A 240 -0.54 0.62 6.33
C LEU A 240 -0.01 -0.50 5.40
N LEU A 241 0.98 -1.26 5.87
CA LEU A 241 1.62 -2.32 5.08
C LEU A 241 0.85 -3.64 5.10
N TRP A 242 0.08 -3.89 6.15
CA TRP A 242 -0.59 -5.16 6.39
C TRP A 242 -1.52 -5.63 5.26
N PRO A 243 -2.35 -4.78 4.62
CA PRO A 243 -3.21 -5.21 3.51
C PRO A 243 -2.42 -5.80 2.34
N TYR A 244 -1.18 -5.34 2.15
CA TYR A 244 -0.31 -5.79 1.07
C TYR A 244 0.49 -7.05 1.43
N TRP A 245 0.43 -7.53 2.68
CA TRP A 245 1.21 -8.67 3.18
C TRP A 245 1.03 -9.95 2.36
N SER A 246 -0.19 -10.25 1.93
CA SER A 246 -0.48 -11.42 1.11
C SER A 246 0.09 -11.32 -0.31
N VAL A 247 0.15 -10.10 -0.86
CA VAL A 247 0.78 -9.82 -2.16
C VAL A 247 2.30 -9.96 -2.04
N PHE A 248 2.89 -9.52 -0.92
CA PHE A 248 4.31 -9.69 -0.66
C PHE A 248 4.76 -11.16 -0.58
N LEU A 249 3.93 -12.03 -0.01
CA LEU A 249 4.29 -13.44 0.19
C LEU A 249 4.11 -14.30 -1.07
N ASP A 250 3.26 -13.88 -2.00
CA ASP A 250 2.91 -14.68 -3.18
C ASP A 250 3.20 -13.90 -4.47
N GLN A 251 4.43 -14.07 -4.97
CA GLN A 251 4.86 -13.44 -6.22
C GLN A 251 4.17 -13.98 -7.48
N SER A 252 3.34 -15.03 -7.39
CA SER A 252 2.56 -15.48 -8.54
C SER A 252 1.33 -14.60 -8.78
N LYS A 253 0.71 -14.07 -7.71
CA LYS A 253 -0.41 -13.10 -7.76
C LYS A 253 0.00 -11.73 -8.29
N ILE A 254 1.29 -11.52 -8.44
CA ILE A 254 1.90 -10.29 -8.89
C ILE A 254 1.83 -10.17 -10.42
N GLY A 255 1.97 -11.25 -11.18
CA GLY A 255 1.77 -11.22 -12.64
C GLY A 255 0.36 -10.74 -13.03
N ASP A 256 -0.63 -10.99 -12.17
CA ASP A 256 -2.01 -10.51 -12.33
C ASP A 256 -2.20 -9.04 -11.92
N MET A 257 -1.29 -8.48 -11.11
CA MET A 257 -1.25 -7.05 -10.77
C MET A 257 -0.35 -6.23 -11.69
N LEU A 258 0.73 -6.81 -12.22
CA LEU A 258 1.82 -6.16 -12.97
C LEU A 258 1.60 -6.07 -14.46
N GLN A 259 0.54 -6.65 -15.00
CA GLN A 259 0.07 -6.18 -16.29
C GLN A 259 -0.62 -4.83 -16.02
N ILE A 260 0.09 -3.81 -15.56
CA ILE A 260 -0.32 -2.43 -15.66
C ILE A 260 0.54 -1.87 -16.77
N PRO A 261 -0.05 -1.09 -17.67
CA PRO A 261 0.66 -0.33 -18.69
C PRO A 261 1.82 0.43 -18.09
N GLU A 262 2.99 0.34 -18.73
CA GLU A 262 4.05 1.32 -18.52
C GLU A 262 3.59 2.67 -19.11
N THR A 263 2.73 3.41 -18.41
CA THR A 263 2.52 4.84 -18.71
C THR A 263 3.40 5.67 -17.77
N PRO A 264 4.37 6.45 -18.29
CA PRO A 264 5.42 7.10 -17.48
C PRO A 264 4.96 8.24 -16.56
N ASP A 265 3.68 8.62 -16.57
CA ASP A 265 3.33 10.00 -16.23
C ASP A 265 2.49 10.20 -14.97
N ARG A 266 2.06 9.15 -14.23
CA ARG A 266 1.20 9.36 -13.04
C ARG A 266 1.49 8.40 -11.88
N GLU A 267 1.64 8.97 -10.68
CA GLU A 267 1.67 8.24 -9.41
C GLU A 267 0.33 7.53 -9.20
N LEU A 268 0.35 6.21 -9.09
CA LEU A 268 -0.86 5.45 -8.80
C LEU A 268 -1.19 5.64 -7.32
N ARG A 269 -2.18 6.50 -7.03
CA ARG A 269 -2.87 6.54 -5.73
C ARG A 269 -3.77 5.31 -5.63
N GLN A 270 -3.17 4.12 -5.46
CA GLN A 270 -3.90 2.87 -5.31
C GLN A 270 -4.44 2.74 -3.90
N ILE A 271 -5.72 2.36 -3.79
CA ILE A 271 -6.22 1.69 -2.60
C ILE A 271 -6.72 0.33 -3.10
N LEU A 272 -6.00 -0.71 -2.68
CA LEU A 272 -6.48 -2.06 -2.87
C LEU A 272 -7.67 -2.23 -1.92
N VAL A 273 -8.90 -2.14 -2.42
CA VAL A 273 -10.10 -2.55 -1.69
C VAL A 273 -10.12 -4.10 -1.66
N LEU A 274 -9.10 -4.68 -1.03
CA LEU A 274 -9.34 -5.91 -0.29
C LEU A 274 -10.40 -5.57 0.74
N SER A 275 -11.31 -6.50 1.03
CA SER A 275 -12.16 -6.45 2.22
C SER A 275 -11.43 -5.70 3.35
N GLU A 276 -11.80 -4.45 3.56
CA GLU A 276 -11.05 -3.55 4.44
C GLU A 276 -11.20 -3.91 5.92
N MET A 277 -11.95 -4.98 6.16
CA MET A 277 -12.09 -5.62 7.44
C MET A 277 -10.89 -6.51 7.79
N ASN A 278 -9.94 -6.78 6.90
CA ASN A 278 -8.80 -7.64 7.24
C ASN A 278 -7.86 -7.03 8.31
N PHE A 279 -7.92 -5.72 8.57
CA PHE A 279 -7.20 -5.07 9.67
C PHE A 279 -7.87 -5.28 11.04
N LEU A 280 -9.17 -4.97 11.16
CA LEU A 280 -9.92 -5.15 12.41
C LEU A 280 -10.17 -6.63 12.74
N VAL A 281 -10.44 -7.45 11.73
CA VAL A 281 -10.76 -8.88 11.88
C VAL A 281 -9.54 -9.71 12.30
N ASN A 282 -8.33 -9.38 11.82
CA ASN A 282 -7.11 -10.09 12.21
C ASN A 282 -6.45 -9.54 13.48
N THR A 283 -6.61 -8.24 13.76
CA THR A 283 -6.00 -7.59 14.96
C THR A 283 -6.88 -7.78 16.20
N PHE A 284 -8.20 -7.88 16.04
CA PHE A 284 -9.16 -8.11 17.11
C PHE A 284 -10.03 -9.33 16.79
N PRO A 285 -9.70 -10.53 17.33
CA PRO A 285 -10.39 -11.80 17.03
C PRO A 285 -11.85 -11.87 17.50
N PHE A 286 -12.46 -10.76 17.94
CA PHE A 286 -13.88 -10.66 18.22
C PHE A 286 -14.70 -10.25 16.98
N PHE A 287 -14.06 -9.80 15.89
CA PHE A 287 -14.71 -9.43 14.62
C PHE A 287 -14.65 -10.54 13.55
N THR A 288 -14.35 -11.78 13.94
CA THR A 288 -14.31 -12.95 13.06
C THR A 288 -15.69 -13.25 12.45
N GLU A 289 -16.01 -12.71 11.27
CA GLU A 289 -16.86 -13.33 10.23
C GLU A 289 -17.24 -12.50 8.97
N LEU A 290 -16.63 -11.35 8.64
CA LEU A 290 -17.03 -10.61 7.43
C LEU A 290 -15.92 -10.47 6.38
N GLY A 291 -15.68 -11.55 5.64
CA GLY A 291 -15.19 -11.41 4.26
C GLY A 291 -16.32 -10.79 3.43
N LEU A 292 -16.04 -9.71 2.69
CA LEU A 292 -17.09 -9.03 1.94
C LEU A 292 -17.64 -9.98 0.88
N HIS A 293 -18.94 -10.26 0.93
CA HIS A 293 -19.62 -11.04 -0.10
C HIS A 293 -19.67 -10.26 -1.43
N GLY A 294 -19.59 -8.92 -1.37
CA GLY A 294 -19.50 -8.04 -2.53
C GLY A 294 -20.85 -7.48 -2.99
N SER A 295 -21.90 -7.62 -2.17
CA SER A 295 -23.21 -7.08 -2.52
C SER A 295 -23.22 -5.55 -2.47
N LYS A 296 -24.07 -4.90 -3.27
CA LYS A 296 -24.18 -3.43 -3.30
C LYS A 296 -24.37 -2.84 -1.90
N THR A 297 -25.23 -3.45 -1.09
CA THR A 297 -25.53 -3.01 0.29
C THR A 297 -24.34 -3.08 1.24
N GLU A 298 -23.44 -4.02 0.99
CA GLU A 298 -22.24 -4.21 1.79
C GLU A 298 -21.10 -3.29 1.32
N LEU A 299 -21.00 -3.06 0.01
CA LEU A 299 -19.96 -2.23 -0.59
C LEU A 299 -20.20 -0.72 -0.40
N THR A 300 -21.44 -0.26 -0.41
CA THR A 300 -21.79 1.17 -0.22
C THR A 300 -21.15 1.78 1.03
N PRO A 301 -21.35 1.26 2.26
CA PRO A 301 -20.75 1.85 3.45
C PRO A 301 -19.22 1.75 3.49
N VAL A 302 -18.64 0.76 2.81
CA VAL A 302 -17.19 0.65 2.66
C VAL A 302 -16.66 1.78 1.79
N LEU A 303 -17.28 2.01 0.62
CA LEU A 303 -16.89 3.09 -0.28
C LEU A 303 -17.09 4.48 0.37
N GLU A 304 -18.16 4.68 1.14
CA GLU A 304 -18.38 5.93 1.88
C GLU A 304 -17.29 6.23 2.93
N SER A 305 -16.51 5.23 3.33
CA SER A 305 -15.35 5.43 4.22
C SER A 305 -14.11 5.99 3.50
N PHE A 306 -14.19 6.19 2.18
CA PHE A 306 -13.14 6.77 1.34
C PHE A 306 -13.41 8.21 0.94
N SER A 307 -12.33 8.98 0.81
CA SER A 307 -12.39 10.27 0.14
C SER A 307 -12.61 10.09 -1.36
N PRO A 308 -13.65 10.72 -1.95
CA PRO A 308 -13.95 10.59 -3.37
C PRO A 308 -12.85 11.12 -4.30
N TYR A 309 -12.07 12.10 -3.82
CA TYR A 309 -11.06 12.81 -4.62
C TYR A 309 -9.67 12.14 -4.64
N LEU A 310 -9.42 11.21 -3.72
CA LEU A 310 -8.09 10.60 -3.53
C LEU A 310 -7.99 9.20 -4.13
N LEU A 311 -9.13 8.57 -4.44
CA LEU A 311 -9.18 7.20 -4.93
C LEU A 311 -8.82 7.17 -6.42
N GLY A 312 -7.62 6.70 -6.75
CA GLY A 312 -7.17 6.53 -8.13
C GLY A 312 -7.43 5.12 -8.68
N ASN A 313 -7.21 4.08 -7.89
CA ASN A 313 -7.41 2.71 -8.35
C ASN A 313 -8.27 1.95 -7.37
N LEU A 314 -9.29 1.29 -7.91
CA LEU A 314 -10.25 0.50 -7.18
C LEU A 314 -10.19 -0.95 -7.67
N ALA A 315 -9.99 -1.88 -6.75
CA ALA A 315 -9.94 -3.30 -7.07
C ALA A 315 -10.88 -4.09 -6.17
N PHE A 316 -11.87 -4.75 -6.76
CA PHE A 316 -12.74 -5.73 -6.10
C PHE A 316 -12.07 -7.10 -6.20
N THR A 317 -11.68 -7.67 -5.07
CA THR A 317 -10.91 -8.91 -5.03
C THR A 317 -11.57 -9.92 -4.12
N ASP A 318 -11.68 -11.18 -4.58
CA ASP A 318 -12.25 -12.30 -3.83
C ASP A 318 -13.72 -12.06 -3.39
N CYS A 319 -14.52 -11.38 -4.21
CA CYS A 319 -15.94 -11.12 -3.96
C CYS A 319 -16.84 -12.20 -4.60
N PRO A 320 -17.50 -13.08 -3.82
CA PRO A 320 -18.29 -14.19 -4.36
C PRO A 320 -19.63 -13.78 -5.00
N ALA A 321 -20.13 -12.57 -4.77
CA ALA A 321 -21.29 -12.02 -5.44
C ALA A 321 -21.17 -10.49 -5.58
N LEU A 322 -20.29 -10.05 -6.47
CA LEU A 322 -20.01 -8.65 -6.77
C LEU A 322 -21.16 -7.99 -7.54
N GLY A 323 -21.78 -6.99 -6.93
CA GLY A 323 -22.71 -6.07 -7.60
C GLY A 323 -22.17 -4.65 -7.57
N MET A 324 -22.05 -3.99 -8.74
CA MET A 324 -21.46 -2.65 -8.84
C MET A 324 -22.32 -1.58 -8.16
N PRO A 325 -21.88 -0.97 -7.05
CA PRO A 325 -22.69 -0.01 -6.31
C PRO A 325 -22.69 1.37 -6.98
N SER A 326 -23.82 2.09 -6.89
CA SER A 326 -23.96 3.44 -7.45
C SER A 326 -23.10 4.49 -6.75
N THR A 327 -22.64 4.21 -5.53
CA THR A 327 -21.68 5.04 -4.78
C THR A 327 -20.38 5.27 -5.57
N LEU A 328 -20.04 4.39 -6.53
CA LEU A 328 -18.88 4.58 -7.41
C LEU A 328 -18.92 5.87 -8.23
N LEU A 329 -20.12 6.39 -8.51
CA LEU A 329 -20.30 7.62 -9.28
C LEU A 329 -19.79 8.86 -8.55
N GLU A 330 -19.53 8.78 -7.25
CA GLU A 330 -18.97 9.89 -6.46
C GLU A 330 -17.45 10.04 -6.68
N PHE A 331 -16.79 9.03 -7.25
CA PHE A 331 -15.33 8.97 -7.40
C PHE A 331 -14.89 9.34 -8.82
N ASP A 332 -14.93 10.64 -9.13
CA ASP A 332 -14.56 11.21 -10.43
C ASP A 332 -13.07 11.01 -10.80
N GLY A 333 -12.22 10.86 -9.79
CA GLY A 333 -10.77 10.66 -9.91
C GLY A 333 -10.31 9.22 -10.18
N VAL A 334 -11.22 8.25 -10.27
CA VAL A 334 -10.87 6.83 -10.47
C VAL A 334 -10.30 6.63 -11.88
N GLN A 335 -9.07 6.11 -11.92
CA GLN A 335 -8.29 5.76 -13.09
C GLN A 335 -8.39 4.28 -13.44
N THR A 336 -8.51 3.39 -12.45
CA THR A 336 -8.65 1.95 -12.71
C THR A 336 -9.78 1.32 -11.91
N ILE A 337 -10.59 0.50 -12.56
CA ILE A 337 -11.53 -0.43 -11.93
C ILE A 337 -11.10 -1.86 -12.26
N ALA A 338 -10.72 -2.63 -11.24
CA ALA A 338 -10.30 -4.01 -11.38
C ALA A 338 -11.25 -4.97 -10.64
N ILE A 339 -11.55 -6.10 -11.27
CA ILE A 339 -12.30 -7.22 -10.70
C ILE A 339 -11.37 -8.43 -10.74
N ARG A 340 -11.09 -9.04 -9.59
CA ARG A 340 -10.12 -10.13 -9.45
C ARG A 340 -10.70 -11.28 -8.64
N ARG A 341 -10.59 -12.51 -9.14
CA ARG A 341 -11.07 -13.71 -8.43
C ARG A 341 -12.47 -13.55 -7.85
N SER A 342 -13.35 -12.87 -8.59
CA SER A 342 -14.67 -12.46 -8.10
C SER A 342 -15.75 -12.93 -9.06
N THR A 343 -16.97 -13.06 -8.55
CA THR A 343 -18.14 -13.42 -9.35
C THR A 343 -19.01 -12.18 -9.55
N LEU A 344 -19.04 -11.65 -10.77
CA LEU A 344 -19.89 -10.52 -11.13
C LEU A 344 -21.34 -10.97 -11.30
N ILE A 345 -22.21 -10.52 -10.41
CA ILE A 345 -23.65 -10.81 -10.42
C ILE A 345 -24.50 -9.66 -10.97
N GLU A 346 -24.00 -8.42 -10.92
CA GLU A 346 -24.73 -7.25 -11.37
C GLU A 346 -23.80 -6.10 -11.79
N TRP A 347 -23.89 -5.67 -13.04
CA TRP A 347 -23.31 -4.40 -13.52
C TRP A 347 -24.27 -3.72 -14.51
N THR A 348 -25.11 -2.88 -13.94
CA THR A 348 -26.22 -2.21 -14.63
C THR A 348 -25.82 -0.84 -15.18
N THR A 349 -26.70 -0.25 -15.98
CA THR A 349 -26.46 1.02 -16.70
C THR A 349 -26.49 2.26 -15.79
N ASP A 350 -27.02 2.12 -14.59
CA ASP A 350 -26.92 3.10 -13.50
C ASP A 350 -25.46 3.41 -13.13
N VAL A 351 -24.57 2.42 -13.29
CA VAL A 351 -23.12 2.57 -13.09
C VAL A 351 -22.39 2.34 -14.41
N ALA A 352 -22.84 3.04 -15.46
CA ALA A 352 -22.20 2.98 -16.77
C ALA A 352 -20.86 3.72 -16.79
N ILE A 353 -19.89 3.17 -17.53
CA ILE A 353 -18.60 3.82 -17.78
C ILE A 353 -18.74 4.76 -18.99
N ASN A 354 -18.60 6.06 -18.76
CA ASN A 354 -18.57 7.06 -19.82
C ASN A 354 -17.87 8.35 -19.36
N GLU A 355 -17.72 9.32 -20.27
CA GLU A 355 -17.08 10.63 -20.03
C GLU A 355 -17.69 11.40 -18.85
N THR A 356 -18.98 11.26 -18.55
CA THR A 356 -19.62 12.04 -17.48
C THR A 356 -19.55 11.37 -16.13
N THR A 357 -19.53 10.03 -16.08
CA THR A 357 -19.51 9.26 -14.83
C THR A 357 -18.10 8.95 -14.34
N PHE A 358 -17.16 8.68 -15.25
CA PHE A 358 -15.77 8.36 -14.90
C PHE A 358 -14.78 9.06 -15.85
N PRO A 359 -14.66 10.40 -15.79
CA PRO A 359 -13.86 11.17 -16.75
C PRO A 359 -12.35 10.85 -16.71
N ALA A 360 -11.85 10.38 -15.57
CA ALA A 360 -10.44 10.05 -15.38
C ALA A 360 -10.11 8.57 -15.65
N LEU A 361 -11.08 7.74 -16.03
CA LEU A 361 -10.89 6.29 -16.10
C LEU A 361 -10.02 5.88 -17.30
N GLN A 362 -8.91 5.24 -16.99
CA GLN A 362 -7.91 4.78 -17.93
C GLN A 362 -7.99 3.26 -18.16
N SER A 363 -8.42 2.49 -17.16
CA SER A 363 -8.38 1.03 -17.23
C SER A 363 -9.57 0.33 -16.59
N VAL A 364 -10.06 -0.71 -17.27
CA VAL A 364 -10.96 -1.73 -16.70
C VAL A 364 -10.29 -3.08 -16.80
N GLN A 365 -10.27 -3.83 -15.69
CA GLN A 365 -9.63 -5.13 -15.61
C GLN A 365 -10.59 -6.18 -15.04
N MET A 366 -10.67 -7.35 -15.66
CA MET A 366 -11.32 -8.54 -15.10
C MET A 366 -10.37 -9.72 -15.19
N ILE A 367 -9.96 -10.26 -14.05
CA ILE A 367 -8.92 -11.29 -13.98
C ILE A 367 -9.42 -12.45 -13.10
N ASP A 368 -9.30 -13.67 -13.60
CA ASP A 368 -9.70 -14.91 -12.92
C ASP A 368 -11.13 -14.85 -12.36
N SER A 369 -12.03 -14.18 -13.07
CA SER A 369 -13.36 -13.81 -12.56
C SER A 369 -14.46 -14.52 -13.32
N ILE A 370 -15.64 -14.64 -12.69
CA ILE A 370 -16.81 -15.29 -13.29
C ILE A 370 -17.86 -14.23 -13.57
N VAL A 371 -18.33 -14.16 -14.81
CA VAL A 371 -19.39 -13.22 -15.21
C VAL A 371 -20.71 -13.98 -15.32
N GLN A 372 -21.59 -13.83 -14.33
CA GLN A 372 -22.90 -14.52 -14.31
C GLN A 372 -24.02 -13.73 -14.98
N CYS A 373 -23.82 -12.42 -15.17
CA CYS A 373 -24.77 -11.51 -15.81
C CYS A 373 -24.13 -10.75 -16.96
N VAL A 374 -24.93 -10.25 -17.90
CA VAL A 374 -24.45 -9.34 -18.96
C VAL A 374 -24.12 -7.96 -18.34
N PRO A 375 -22.85 -7.50 -18.35
CA PRO A 375 -22.44 -6.26 -17.70
C PRO A 375 -22.76 -5.04 -18.56
N THR A 376 -24.04 -4.66 -18.61
CA THR A 376 -24.53 -3.54 -19.41
C THR A 376 -23.81 -2.20 -19.15
N GLY A 377 -23.26 -1.99 -17.95
CA GLY A 377 -22.52 -0.78 -17.60
C GLY A 377 -21.24 -0.54 -18.43
N ILE A 378 -20.67 -1.58 -19.05
CA ILE A 378 -19.49 -1.47 -19.93
C ILE A 378 -19.81 -1.73 -21.41
N MET A 379 -21.09 -1.83 -21.77
CA MET A 379 -21.53 -2.22 -23.11
C MET A 379 -22.31 -1.15 -23.87
N GLN A 380 -22.96 -0.22 -23.16
CA GLN A 380 -23.95 0.66 -23.79
C GLN A 380 -23.45 2.07 -24.10
N HIS A 381 -22.40 2.51 -23.42
CA HIS A 381 -21.90 3.88 -23.54
C HIS A 381 -20.42 3.86 -23.93
N ARG A 382 -20.06 4.86 -24.73
CA ARG A 382 -18.68 5.11 -25.14
C ARG A 382 -17.83 5.39 -23.91
N PHE A 383 -16.75 4.63 -23.77
CA PHE A 383 -15.71 4.88 -22.79
C PHE A 383 -15.16 6.31 -22.90
N PRO A 384 -14.68 6.87 -21.78
CA PRO A 384 -14.14 8.21 -21.75
C PRO A 384 -12.91 8.34 -22.67
N SER A 385 -12.58 9.58 -23.02
CA SER A 385 -11.42 9.93 -23.84
C SER A 385 -10.08 9.60 -23.17
N SER A 386 -10.07 9.52 -21.84
CA SER A 386 -8.93 9.09 -21.02
C SER A 386 -8.73 7.57 -21.00
N PHE A 387 -9.68 6.79 -21.52
CA PHE A 387 -9.62 5.35 -21.49
C PHE A 387 -8.52 4.81 -22.41
N GLU A 388 -7.75 3.86 -21.92
CA GLU A 388 -6.63 3.29 -22.65
C GLU A 388 -6.65 1.76 -22.63
N TRP A 389 -6.99 1.13 -21.50
CA TRP A 389 -6.73 -0.29 -21.28
C TRP A 389 -7.97 -1.09 -20.89
N LEU A 390 -8.32 -2.05 -21.74
CA LEU A 390 -9.29 -3.09 -21.40
C LEU A 390 -8.55 -4.43 -21.26
N ARG A 391 -8.48 -4.94 -20.04
CA ARG A 391 -7.83 -6.23 -19.73
C ARG A 391 -8.83 -7.25 -19.21
N LEU A 392 -8.88 -8.38 -19.89
CA LEU A 392 -9.68 -9.54 -19.55
C LEU A 392 -8.72 -10.74 -19.51
N LYS A 393 -8.72 -11.51 -18.43
CA LYS A 393 -7.85 -12.68 -18.28
C LYS A 393 -8.58 -13.80 -17.56
N SER A 394 -8.48 -15.02 -18.10
CA SER A 394 -9.04 -16.24 -17.50
C SER A 394 -10.47 -16.03 -17.00
N THR A 395 -11.26 -15.33 -17.83
CA THR A 395 -12.64 -14.91 -17.56
C THR A 395 -13.44 -15.19 -18.84
N ASP A 396 -14.51 -15.98 -18.74
CA ASP A 396 -15.39 -16.23 -19.90
C ASP A 396 -16.23 -14.99 -20.22
N VAL A 397 -15.99 -14.42 -21.39
CA VAL A 397 -16.61 -13.17 -21.85
C VAL A 397 -17.61 -13.37 -22.98
N ASN A 398 -17.78 -14.61 -23.47
CA ASN A 398 -18.62 -14.90 -24.64
C ASN A 398 -20.08 -14.45 -24.45
N ALA A 399 -20.55 -14.44 -23.20
CA ALA A 399 -21.90 -14.02 -22.84
C ALA A 399 -22.21 -12.54 -23.18
N PHE A 400 -21.20 -11.67 -23.28
CA PHE A 400 -21.42 -10.24 -23.46
C PHE A 400 -20.53 -9.56 -24.50
N ILE A 401 -19.36 -10.12 -24.81
CA ILE A 401 -18.34 -9.46 -25.66
C ILE A 401 -18.86 -9.08 -27.06
N HIS A 402 -19.84 -9.83 -27.58
CA HIS A 402 -20.45 -9.57 -28.89
C HIS A 402 -21.51 -8.46 -28.88
N GLY A 403 -22.00 -8.04 -27.71
CA GLY A 403 -23.07 -7.04 -27.58
C GLY A 403 -22.59 -5.61 -27.34
N VAL A 404 -21.29 -5.37 -27.37
CA VAL A 404 -20.63 -4.10 -26.96
C VAL A 404 -20.73 -2.99 -28.01
N GLN A 405 -20.84 -3.34 -29.30
CA GLN A 405 -20.85 -2.37 -30.40
C GLN A 405 -19.69 -1.35 -30.29
N ASP A 406 -19.95 -0.04 -30.37
CA ASP A 406 -18.95 1.03 -30.34
C ASP A 406 -18.60 1.52 -28.92
N ALA A 407 -19.06 0.85 -27.86
CA ALA A 407 -18.78 1.28 -26.49
C ALA A 407 -17.28 1.34 -26.16
N TRP A 408 -16.46 0.45 -26.75
CA TRP A 408 -15.02 0.36 -26.49
C TRP A 408 -14.13 1.20 -27.42
N TRP A 409 -14.71 2.16 -28.15
CA TRP A 409 -14.03 2.92 -29.21
C TRP A 409 -12.69 3.57 -28.80
N SER A 410 -12.53 4.02 -27.55
CA SER A 410 -11.31 4.66 -27.02
C SER A 410 -10.21 3.67 -26.60
N THR A 411 -10.41 2.36 -26.73
CA THR A 411 -9.47 1.38 -26.17
C THR A 411 -8.17 1.35 -26.99
N HIS A 412 -7.08 1.83 -26.41
CA HIS A 412 -5.76 1.81 -27.04
C HIS A 412 -5.10 0.44 -26.94
N TYR A 413 -5.35 -0.29 -25.86
CA TYR A 413 -4.73 -1.58 -25.59
C TYR A 413 -5.81 -2.59 -25.16
N PHE A 414 -6.03 -3.59 -26.01
CA PHE A 414 -7.04 -4.61 -25.77
C PHE A 414 -6.38 -5.94 -25.47
N HIS A 415 -6.53 -6.39 -24.22
CA HIS A 415 -5.95 -7.66 -23.74
C HIS A 415 -7.09 -8.61 -23.37
N CYS A 416 -7.17 -9.77 -24.03
CA CYS A 416 -8.07 -10.87 -23.65
C CYS A 416 -7.32 -12.20 -23.67
N ILE A 417 -6.76 -12.58 -22.53
CA ILE A 417 -5.92 -13.79 -22.39
C ILE A 417 -6.78 -14.91 -21.83
N ASP A 418 -6.81 -16.08 -22.49
CA ASP A 418 -7.56 -17.24 -21.96
C ASP A 418 -9.03 -16.90 -21.64
N CYS A 419 -9.69 -16.20 -22.56
CA CYS A 419 -11.07 -15.71 -22.41
C CYS A 419 -12.12 -16.64 -23.04
N GLY A 420 -11.67 -17.72 -23.69
CA GLY A 420 -12.54 -18.60 -24.48
C GLY A 420 -13.05 -17.96 -25.78
N LEU A 421 -12.39 -16.93 -26.32
CA LEU A 421 -12.82 -16.28 -27.56
C LEU A 421 -12.67 -17.23 -28.77
N THR A 422 -13.71 -17.31 -29.60
CA THR A 422 -13.69 -18.06 -30.87
C THR A 422 -13.54 -17.15 -32.10
N ALA A 423 -13.86 -15.86 -31.94
CA ALA A 423 -13.61 -14.80 -32.91
C ALA A 423 -13.31 -13.47 -32.16
N PRO A 424 -12.60 -12.51 -32.79
CA PRO A 424 -12.43 -11.18 -32.21
C PRO A 424 -13.79 -10.47 -32.02
N PRO A 425 -14.00 -9.70 -30.95
CA PRO A 425 -15.24 -8.95 -30.77
C PRO A 425 -15.43 -7.89 -31.85
N GLN A 426 -16.67 -7.74 -32.34
CA GLN A 426 -17.02 -6.75 -33.36
C GLN A 426 -16.66 -5.32 -32.93
N ALA A 427 -16.65 -5.05 -31.61
CA ALA A 427 -16.24 -3.77 -31.06
C ALA A 427 -14.85 -3.31 -31.55
N LEU A 428 -13.92 -4.24 -31.80
CA LEU A 428 -12.57 -3.92 -32.27
C LEU A 428 -12.56 -3.30 -33.67
N GLU A 429 -13.60 -3.53 -34.48
CA GLU A 429 -13.71 -2.93 -35.81
C GLU A 429 -13.85 -1.40 -35.73
N TYR A 430 -14.49 -0.90 -34.66
CA TYR A 430 -14.77 0.53 -34.46
C TYR A 430 -13.65 1.30 -33.76
N ILE A 431 -12.60 0.62 -33.27
CA ILE A 431 -11.48 1.24 -32.56
C ILE A 431 -10.43 1.71 -33.58
N CYS A 432 -10.20 3.02 -33.72
CA CYS A 432 -9.24 3.55 -34.70
C CYS A 432 -7.80 3.63 -34.15
N ASP A 433 -7.64 3.96 -32.87
CA ASP A 433 -6.35 4.29 -32.28
C ASP A 433 -5.73 3.15 -31.44
N MET A 434 -6.16 1.90 -31.69
CA MET A 434 -5.60 0.72 -31.03
C MET A 434 -4.11 0.57 -31.36
N MET A 435 -3.28 0.47 -30.31
CA MET A 435 -1.83 0.28 -30.37
C MET A 435 -1.43 -1.19 -30.15
N ASP A 436 -2.16 -1.90 -29.29
CA ASP A 436 -1.87 -3.30 -28.94
C ASP A 436 -3.15 -4.16 -28.96
N LEU A 437 -3.07 -5.28 -29.69
CA LEU A 437 -4.05 -6.34 -29.69
C LEU A 437 -3.43 -7.62 -29.14
N ASN A 438 -3.81 -7.98 -27.91
CA ASN A 438 -3.24 -9.12 -27.20
C ASN A 438 -4.33 -10.13 -26.83
N ILE A 439 -4.51 -11.16 -27.65
CA ILE A 439 -5.55 -12.19 -27.48
C ILE A 439 -5.03 -13.65 -27.48
N PRO A 440 -3.97 -13.97 -26.70
CA PRO A 440 -3.36 -15.28 -26.66
C PRO A 440 -4.20 -16.30 -25.89
N ASP A 441 -3.85 -17.57 -26.07
CA ASP A 441 -4.40 -18.72 -25.36
C ASP A 441 -5.95 -18.80 -25.48
N ASN A 442 -6.51 -18.38 -26.62
CA ASN A 442 -7.93 -18.48 -26.96
C ASN A 442 -8.20 -19.61 -27.98
N ALA A 443 -9.43 -19.67 -28.51
CA ALA A 443 -9.88 -20.64 -29.50
C ALA A 443 -10.14 -20.01 -30.88
N LEU A 444 -9.39 -18.96 -31.25
CA LEU A 444 -9.54 -18.28 -32.53
C LEU A 444 -9.13 -19.19 -33.70
N THR A 445 -9.90 -19.15 -34.79
CA THR A 445 -9.57 -19.89 -36.03
C THR A 445 -8.96 -19.00 -37.11
N THR A 446 -9.22 -17.70 -37.07
CA THR A 446 -8.69 -16.68 -37.99
C THR A 446 -8.83 -15.28 -37.39
N LEU A 447 -8.17 -14.29 -37.99
CA LEU A 447 -8.50 -12.87 -37.81
C LEU A 447 -9.24 -12.37 -39.06
N PRO A 448 -10.39 -11.67 -38.91
CA PRO A 448 -11.18 -11.20 -40.03
C PRO A 448 -10.59 -9.94 -40.68
N ALA A 449 -10.79 -9.79 -41.98
CA ALA A 449 -10.46 -8.60 -42.76
C ALA A 449 -11.04 -7.29 -42.16
N SER A 450 -12.21 -7.37 -41.51
CA SER A 450 -12.86 -6.21 -40.87
C SER A 450 -12.01 -5.54 -39.78
N LEU A 451 -11.07 -6.27 -39.18
CA LEU A 451 -10.18 -5.74 -38.14
C LEU A 451 -9.15 -4.74 -38.70
N VAL A 452 -8.84 -4.80 -39.99
CA VAL A 452 -7.77 -4.02 -40.64
C VAL A 452 -8.15 -2.56 -40.83
N GLY A 453 -9.46 -2.28 -41.01
CA GLY A 453 -9.98 -0.95 -41.27
C GLY A 453 -9.54 0.09 -40.22
N ASN A 454 -8.94 1.19 -40.69
CA ASN A 454 -8.54 2.36 -39.89
C ASN A 454 -7.58 2.10 -38.71
N LYS A 455 -6.80 1.00 -38.71
CA LYS A 455 -5.83 0.67 -37.64
C LYS A 455 -4.42 1.26 -37.86
N SER A 456 -4.30 2.56 -38.13
CA SER A 456 -2.98 3.19 -38.39
C SER A 456 -2.03 3.20 -37.18
N SER A 457 -2.57 3.06 -35.98
CA SER A 457 -1.82 3.14 -34.72
C SER A 457 -1.35 1.77 -34.21
N LEU A 458 -1.81 0.66 -34.81
CA LEU A 458 -1.51 -0.69 -34.33
C LEU A 458 -0.04 -1.04 -34.54
N ARG A 459 0.62 -1.51 -33.47
CA ARG A 459 2.06 -1.85 -33.46
C ARG A 459 2.34 -3.27 -32.96
N TYR A 460 1.48 -3.81 -32.10
CA TYR A 460 1.68 -5.11 -31.47
C TYR A 460 0.44 -5.98 -31.71
N ILE A 461 0.66 -7.21 -32.15
CA ILE A 461 -0.37 -8.24 -32.25
C ILE A 461 0.16 -9.52 -31.61
N THR A 462 -0.55 -10.02 -30.59
CA THR A 462 -0.23 -11.28 -29.91
C THR A 462 -1.39 -12.25 -30.02
N LEU A 463 -1.16 -13.36 -30.72
CA LEU A 463 -2.10 -14.44 -31.02
C LEU A 463 -1.59 -15.80 -30.53
N ALA A 464 -0.51 -15.81 -29.73
CA ALA A 464 0.13 -17.02 -29.25
C ALA A 464 -0.88 -18.00 -28.62
N GLY A 465 -0.71 -19.30 -28.83
CA GLY A 465 -1.53 -20.33 -28.20
C GLY A 465 -2.93 -20.53 -28.81
N ASN A 466 -3.31 -19.78 -29.85
CA ASN A 466 -4.53 -20.06 -30.63
C ASN A 466 -4.33 -21.28 -31.56
N SER A 467 -4.31 -22.47 -30.96
CA SER A 467 -3.93 -23.73 -31.62
C SER A 467 -4.79 -24.12 -32.84
N MET A 468 -6.01 -23.60 -32.94
CA MET A 468 -6.93 -23.84 -34.06
C MET A 468 -6.71 -22.88 -35.24
N MET A 469 -5.90 -21.83 -35.06
CA MET A 469 -5.64 -20.83 -36.09
C MET A 469 -4.68 -21.38 -37.16
N SER A 470 -5.19 -21.70 -38.34
CA SER A 470 -4.39 -22.20 -39.46
C SER A 470 -4.09 -21.15 -40.54
N SER A 471 -4.81 -20.03 -40.53
CA SER A 471 -4.72 -18.96 -41.51
C SER A 471 -5.15 -17.63 -40.92
N MET A 472 -4.79 -16.54 -41.61
CA MET A 472 -5.31 -15.19 -41.39
C MET A 472 -5.76 -14.62 -42.73
N ASP A 473 -6.76 -13.74 -42.74
CA ASP A 473 -7.22 -13.08 -43.96
C ASP A 473 -6.09 -12.30 -44.64
N ALA A 474 -6.10 -12.24 -45.97
CA ALA A 474 -5.07 -11.58 -46.77
C ALA A 474 -4.86 -10.11 -46.36
N GLU A 475 -5.94 -9.41 -46.00
CA GLU A 475 -5.88 -8.01 -45.56
C GLU A 475 -5.16 -7.86 -44.21
N VAL A 476 -5.28 -8.82 -43.30
CA VAL A 476 -4.62 -8.78 -41.98
C VAL A 476 -3.10 -8.80 -42.14
N TRP A 477 -2.60 -9.54 -43.13
CA TRP A 477 -1.18 -9.58 -43.44
C TRP A 477 -0.59 -8.23 -43.91
N THR A 478 -1.42 -7.30 -44.40
CA THR A 478 -0.95 -5.95 -44.77
C THR A 478 -0.48 -5.14 -43.57
N LEU A 479 -0.98 -5.46 -42.36
CA LEU A 479 -0.59 -4.80 -41.11
C LEU A 479 0.88 -5.04 -40.77
N VAL A 480 1.50 -6.13 -41.24
CA VAL A 480 2.91 -6.47 -40.96
C VAL A 480 3.89 -5.36 -41.38
N SER A 481 3.49 -4.51 -42.33
CA SER A 481 4.28 -3.35 -42.77
C SER A 481 4.44 -2.25 -41.71
N GLN A 482 3.54 -2.19 -40.71
CA GLN A 482 3.55 -1.17 -39.64
C GLN A 482 3.78 -1.75 -38.23
N LEU A 483 3.76 -3.07 -38.06
CA LEU A 483 3.94 -3.72 -36.76
C LEU A 483 5.41 -3.70 -36.32
N PHE A 484 5.61 -3.68 -35.00
CA PHE A 484 6.88 -4.03 -34.36
C PHE A 484 6.91 -5.50 -33.94
N LEU A 485 5.75 -6.07 -33.58
CA LEU A 485 5.62 -7.46 -33.17
C LEU A 485 4.35 -8.10 -33.73
N LEU A 486 4.52 -9.31 -34.28
CA LEU A 486 3.45 -10.26 -34.56
C LEU A 486 3.80 -11.60 -33.91
N ASP A 487 3.17 -11.92 -32.80
CA ASP A 487 3.34 -13.21 -32.13
C ASP A 487 2.23 -14.19 -32.54
N ILE A 488 2.62 -15.23 -33.27
CA ILE A 488 1.76 -16.34 -33.71
C ILE A 488 2.25 -17.69 -33.14
N GLN A 489 3.04 -17.68 -32.07
CA GLN A 489 3.61 -18.89 -31.48
C GLN A 489 2.53 -19.92 -31.11
N GLY A 490 2.79 -21.19 -31.36
CA GLY A 490 1.86 -22.28 -31.01
C GLY A 490 0.51 -22.25 -31.76
N THR A 491 0.40 -21.48 -32.85
CA THR A 491 -0.71 -21.58 -33.81
C THR A 491 -0.45 -22.68 -34.85
N ASN A 492 -1.43 -22.98 -35.71
CA ASN A 492 -1.32 -23.94 -36.81
C ASN A 492 -0.99 -23.27 -38.17
N ILE A 493 -0.41 -22.07 -38.16
CA ILE A 493 -0.07 -21.32 -39.38
C ILE A 493 1.13 -21.99 -40.07
N SER A 494 0.95 -22.34 -41.34
CA SER A 494 1.97 -23.05 -42.13
C SER A 494 2.71 -22.18 -43.15
N THR A 495 2.13 -21.05 -43.55
CA THR A 495 2.69 -20.19 -44.60
C THR A 495 2.42 -18.71 -44.30
N ILE A 496 3.36 -17.85 -44.69
CA ILE A 496 3.16 -16.39 -44.74
C ILE A 496 3.09 -15.98 -46.22
N PRO A 497 2.12 -15.14 -46.63
CA PRO A 497 2.05 -14.62 -47.99
C PRO A 497 3.33 -13.88 -48.41
N ALA A 498 3.77 -14.05 -49.66
CA ALA A 498 5.03 -13.48 -50.15
C ALA A 498 5.03 -11.95 -50.17
N ASP A 499 3.88 -11.35 -50.45
CA ASP A 499 3.63 -9.91 -50.39
C ASP A 499 3.80 -9.39 -48.96
N ALA A 500 3.26 -10.08 -47.95
CA ALA A 500 3.42 -9.73 -46.53
C ALA A 500 4.88 -9.74 -46.07
N VAL A 501 5.66 -10.71 -46.56
CA VAL A 501 7.11 -10.77 -46.31
C VAL A 501 7.83 -9.61 -47.00
N SER A 502 7.45 -9.29 -48.24
CA SER A 502 8.10 -8.23 -49.02
C SER A 502 7.78 -6.82 -48.51
N SER A 503 6.61 -6.62 -47.91
CA SER A 503 6.15 -5.35 -47.34
C SER A 503 6.43 -5.21 -45.85
N ALA A 504 6.93 -6.26 -45.20
CA ALA A 504 7.26 -6.26 -43.79
C ALA A 504 8.27 -5.15 -43.44
N SER A 505 8.02 -4.47 -42.32
CA SER A 505 9.00 -3.54 -41.74
C SER A 505 10.33 -4.27 -41.49
N PRO A 506 11.50 -3.63 -41.69
CA PRO A 506 12.78 -4.25 -41.32
C PRO A 506 12.88 -4.53 -39.81
N ASP A 507 12.10 -3.81 -38.99
CA ASP A 507 12.13 -3.90 -37.53
C ASP A 507 11.02 -4.81 -36.96
N VAL A 508 10.16 -5.39 -37.81
CA VAL A 508 9.10 -6.29 -37.31
C VAL A 508 9.69 -7.63 -36.88
N ALA A 509 9.32 -8.05 -35.68
CA ALA A 509 9.56 -9.40 -35.18
C ALA A 509 8.30 -10.25 -35.38
N ILE A 510 8.41 -11.34 -36.14
CA ILE A 510 7.35 -12.34 -36.30
C ILE A 510 7.73 -13.57 -35.48
N TRP A 511 7.15 -13.74 -34.30
CA TRP A 511 7.43 -14.89 -33.46
C TRP A 511 6.52 -16.06 -33.85
N ALA A 512 7.12 -17.16 -34.30
CA ALA A 512 6.40 -18.29 -34.88
C ALA A 512 6.83 -19.65 -34.30
N PHE A 513 7.54 -19.67 -33.17
CA PHE A 513 7.91 -20.92 -32.49
C PHE A 513 6.71 -21.84 -32.28
N GLY A 514 6.89 -23.13 -32.55
CA GLY A 514 5.83 -24.14 -32.40
C GLY A 514 4.78 -24.17 -33.51
N THR A 515 4.92 -23.36 -34.57
CA THR A 515 4.03 -23.40 -35.75
C THR A 515 4.57 -24.33 -36.85
N PRO A 516 3.72 -24.86 -37.75
CA PRO A 516 4.16 -25.58 -38.94
C PRO A 516 5.05 -24.75 -39.89
N LEU A 517 4.96 -23.43 -39.87
CA LEU A 517 5.84 -22.52 -40.62
C LEU A 517 7.32 -22.74 -40.26
N CYS A 518 7.62 -22.91 -38.98
CA CYS A 518 8.98 -23.17 -38.50
C CYS A 518 9.47 -24.59 -38.77
N ALA A 519 8.55 -25.54 -39.02
CA ALA A 519 8.90 -26.92 -39.34
C ALA A 519 9.18 -27.16 -40.83
N THR A 520 8.58 -26.35 -41.72
CA THR A 520 8.60 -26.57 -43.18
C THR A 520 9.67 -25.76 -43.91
N VAL A 521 10.12 -24.62 -43.35
CA VAL A 521 11.09 -23.72 -43.99
C VAL A 521 12.49 -23.96 -43.42
N SER A 522 13.42 -24.42 -44.26
CA SER A 522 14.85 -24.51 -43.92
C SER A 522 15.38 -23.14 -43.52
N ASP A 523 16.26 -23.05 -42.50
CA ASP A 523 16.73 -21.77 -41.94
C ASP A 523 17.28 -20.79 -42.99
N ASN A 524 17.86 -21.27 -44.09
CA ASN A 524 18.39 -20.44 -45.18
C ASN A 524 17.33 -19.81 -46.11
N ALA A 525 16.10 -20.32 -46.09
CA ALA A 525 14.99 -19.85 -46.93
C ALA A 525 13.95 -19.05 -46.12
N ARG A 526 14.18 -18.85 -44.83
CA ARG A 526 13.26 -18.15 -43.93
C ARG A 526 13.47 -16.63 -44.02
N PRO A 527 12.38 -15.83 -44.06
CA PRO A 527 12.50 -14.39 -43.94
C PRO A 527 13.18 -14.02 -42.61
N ARG A 528 14.04 -13.00 -42.63
CA ARG A 528 14.80 -12.57 -41.43
C ARG A 528 13.91 -12.16 -40.27
N GLN A 529 12.72 -11.66 -40.57
CA GLN A 529 11.72 -11.22 -39.61
C GLN A 529 11.09 -12.39 -38.83
N VAL A 530 11.13 -13.62 -39.37
CA VAL A 530 10.47 -14.79 -38.75
C VAL A 530 11.43 -15.49 -37.79
N ILE A 531 11.08 -15.43 -36.51
CA ILE A 531 11.83 -15.99 -35.39
C ILE A 531 11.16 -17.29 -34.96
N CYS A 532 11.91 -18.39 -35.08
CA CYS A 532 11.45 -19.75 -34.73
C CYS A 532 12.09 -20.30 -33.46
N GLU A 533 12.81 -19.46 -32.72
CA GLU A 533 13.34 -19.82 -31.41
C GLU A 533 12.30 -19.53 -30.33
N ARG A 534 12.26 -20.38 -29.30
CA ARG A 534 11.35 -20.18 -28.18
C ARG A 534 11.74 -18.92 -27.43
N GLN A 535 10.96 -17.86 -27.59
CA GLN A 535 11.05 -16.69 -26.73
C GLN A 535 10.26 -17.00 -25.45
N LEU A 536 10.85 -16.69 -24.29
CA LEU A 536 10.12 -16.76 -23.02
C LEU A 536 8.97 -15.74 -23.10
N LYS A 537 7.76 -16.15 -22.68
CA LYS A 537 6.59 -15.27 -22.60
C LYS A 537 7.04 -13.95 -21.94
N SER A 538 6.99 -12.82 -22.65
CA SER A 538 7.02 -11.53 -21.99
C SER A 538 5.75 -11.47 -21.13
N ALA A 539 5.96 -11.47 -19.81
CA ALA A 539 4.91 -11.63 -18.79
C ALA A 539 3.94 -10.45 -18.77
#